data_AF-A0A949Y575-F1
#
_entry.id   AF-A0A949Y575-F1
#
_cell.length_a   1.000
_cell.length_b   1.000
_cell.length_c   1.000
_cell.angle_alpha   90.00
_cell.angle_beta   90.00
_cell.angle_gamma   90.00
#
_symmetry.space_group_name_H-M   'P 1'
#
loop_
_entity.id
_entity.type
_entity.pdbx_description
1 polymer ?
#
loop_
_entity_poly.entity_id
_entity_poly.type
_entity_poly.pdbx_seq_one_letter_code
_entity_poly.pdbx_strand_id
1 'polypeptide(L)' 'MYAISGRQIVAEAVPESNWIPVLTRGGASESYANQIRELYVAHNAGRIDVEPGGEVRLGTTELRRAFGPLCR' A
#
# COMPACT_ATOMS: atom_id res chain seq x y z
N MET A 1 -19.94 6.37 -4.79
CA MET A 1 -18.77 7.15 -4.30
C MET A 1 -17.87 7.39 -5.50
N TYR A 2 -17.73 8.64 -5.97
CA TYR A 2 -16.98 8.93 -7.20
C TYR A 2 -15.47 8.79 -6.95
N ALA A 3 -14.77 8.12 -7.87
CA ALA A 3 -13.32 7.96 -7.81
C ALA A 3 -12.62 9.33 -7.94
N ILE A 4 -11.69 9.62 -7.03
CA ILE A 4 -10.95 10.90 -7.00
C ILE A 4 -10.10 11.09 -8.26
N SER A 5 -9.66 9.99 -8.88
CA SER A 5 -8.87 9.97 -10.10
C SER A 5 -9.67 10.20 -11.38
N GLY A 6 -11.01 10.21 -11.33
CA GLY A 6 -11.86 10.19 -12.52
C GLY A 6 -11.69 8.92 -13.40
N ARG A 7 -10.88 7.95 -12.97
CA ARG A 7 -10.54 6.72 -13.70
C ARG A 7 -10.92 5.50 -12.87
N GLN A 8 -11.33 4.42 -13.54
CA GLN A 8 -11.52 3.14 -12.87
C GLN A 8 -10.16 2.58 -12.43
N ILE A 9 -10.03 2.31 -11.13
CA ILE A 9 -8.86 1.67 -10.51
C ILE A 9 -9.38 0.45 -9.76
N VAL A 10 -8.86 -0.73 -10.08
CA VAL A 10 -9.23 -2.01 -9.45
C VAL A 10 -8.01 -2.55 -8.72
N ALA A 11 -8.23 -3.02 -7.49
CA ALA A 11 -7.19 -3.72 -6.73
C ALA A 11 -7.15 -5.18 -7.18
N GLU A 12 -6.07 -5.56 -7.87
CA GLU A 12 -5.84 -6.92 -8.33
C GLU A 12 -4.89 -7.65 -7.38
N ALA A 13 -5.32 -8.81 -6.87
CA ALA A 13 -4.50 -9.63 -5.99
C ALA A 13 -3.43 -10.37 -6.81
N VAL A 14 -2.17 -10.03 -6.57
CA VAL A 14 -1.03 -10.71 -7.20
C VAL A 14 -0.54 -11.83 -6.27
N PRO A 15 -0.28 -13.06 -6.76
CA PRO A 15 0.38 -14.10 -5.97
C PRO A 15 1.73 -13.62 -5.44
N GLU A 16 2.07 -13.90 -4.18
CA GLU A 16 3.32 -13.41 -3.55
C GLU A 16 4.57 -13.76 -4.37
N SER A 17 4.60 -14.97 -4.95
CA SER A 17 5.70 -15.42 -5.84
C SER A 17 5.95 -14.50 -7.02
N ASN A 18 4.97 -13.68 -7.40
CA ASN A 18 5.02 -12.78 -8.54
C ASN A 18 5.27 -11.32 -8.14
N TRP A 19 5.38 -11.00 -6.85
CA TRP A 19 5.54 -9.61 -6.39
C TRP A 19 6.85 -8.99 -6.86
N ILE A 20 7.98 -9.68 -6.67
CA ILE A 20 9.30 -9.17 -7.07
C ILE A 20 9.34 -8.90 -8.59
N PRO A 21 8.97 -9.85 -9.48
CA PRO A 21 8.92 -9.58 -10.92
C PRO A 21 7.98 -8.44 -11.33
N VAL A 22 6.83 -8.28 -10.67
CA VAL A 22 5.87 -7.21 -10.99
C VAL A 22 6.42 -5.85 -10.60
N LEU A 23 6.98 -5.73 -9.39
CA LEU A 23 7.52 -4.47 -8.87
C LEU A 23 8.73 -4.00 -9.68
N THR A 24 9.65 -4.90 -10.04
CA THR A 24 10.84 -4.54 -10.83
C THR A 24 10.47 -4.13 -12.25
N ARG A 25 9.51 -4.80 -12.90
CA ARG A 25 8.96 -4.34 -14.20
C ARG A 25 8.28 -2.97 -14.10
N GLY A 26 7.75 -2.62 -12.93
CA GLY A 26 7.19 -1.30 -12.62
C GLY A 26 8.24 -0.21 -12.34
N GLY A 27 9.53 -0.55 -12.37
CA GLY A 27 10.64 0.39 -12.18
C GLY A 27 11.25 0.40 -10.77
N ALA A 28 10.82 -0.48 -9.87
CA ALA A 28 11.50 -0.64 -8.59
C ALA A 28 12.87 -1.32 -8.77
N SER A 29 13.86 -0.94 -7.96
CA SER A 29 15.06 -1.77 -7.82
C SER A 29 14.69 -3.10 -7.15
N GLU A 30 15.49 -4.14 -7.39
CA GLU A 30 15.29 -5.43 -6.73
C GLU A 30 15.37 -5.32 -5.20
N SER A 31 16.31 -4.52 -4.68
CA SER A 31 16.42 -4.24 -3.25
C SER A 31 15.16 -3.61 -2.68
N TYR A 32 14.54 -2.67 -3.40
CA TYR A 32 13.31 -2.02 -2.96
C TYR A 32 12.09 -2.94 -3.08
N ALA A 33 12.02 -3.73 -4.14
CA ALA A 33 10.97 -4.74 -4.30
C ALA A 33 10.98 -5.77 -3.16
N ASN A 34 12.17 -6.21 -2.72
CA ASN A 34 12.32 -7.12 -1.58
C ASN A 34 11.82 -6.48 -0.27
N GLN A 35 12.16 -5.21 -0.01
CA GLN A 35 11.64 -4.49 1.16
C GLN A 35 10.11 -4.39 1.14
N ILE A 36 9.50 -4.07 -0.01
CA ILE A 36 8.04 -4.04 -0.15
C ILE A 36 7.45 -5.42 0.14
N ARG A 37 8.03 -6.49 -0.40
CA ARG A 37 7.55 -7.85 -0.16
C ARG A 37 7.59 -8.20 1.33
N GLU A 38 8.73 -7.99 1.98
CA GLU A 38 8.90 -8.32 3.40
C GLU A 38 7.90 -7.55 4.28
N LEU A 39 7.70 -6.25 4.00
CA LEU A 39 6.73 -5.40 4.69
C LEU A 39 5.31 -5.97 4.57
N TYR A 40 4.87 -6.26 3.36
CA TYR A 40 3.50 -6.73 3.13
C TYR A 40 3.28 -8.17 3.59
N VAL A 41 4.29 -9.05 3.53
CA VAL A 41 4.22 -10.38 4.15
C VAL A 41 4.04 -10.28 5.66
N ALA A 42 4.78 -9.40 6.33
CA ALA A 42 4.63 -9.18 7.77
C ALA A 42 3.27 -8.56 8.12
N HIS A 43 2.83 -7.54 7.38
CA HIS A 43 1.52 -6.91 7.57
C HIS A 43 0.36 -7.90 7.36
N ASN A 44 0.37 -8.66 6.26
CA ASN A 44 -0.68 -9.64 5.96
C ASN A 44 -0.72 -10.80 6.98
N ALA A 45 0.41 -11.09 7.63
CA ALA A 45 0.49 -12.03 8.74
C ALA A 45 0.08 -11.43 10.10
N GLY A 46 -0.42 -10.19 10.13
CA GLY A 46 -0.83 -9.49 11.35
C GLY A 46 0.33 -9.10 12.28
N ARG A 47 1.58 -9.11 11.78
CA ARG A 47 2.77 -8.79 12.58
C ARG A 47 3.05 -7.29 12.68
N ILE A 48 2.35 -6.50 11.87
CA ILE A 48 2.41 -5.04 11.90
C ILE A 48 1.01 -4.55 12.21
N ASP A 49 0.81 -4.19 13.48
CA ASP A 49 -0.39 -3.55 13.99
C ASP A 49 0.01 -2.62 15.15
N VAL A 50 -0.97 -1.90 15.68
CA VAL A 50 -0.83 -1.14 16.92
C VAL A 50 -0.56 -2.11 18.08
N GLU A 51 0.44 -1.77 18.89
CA GLU A 51 0.72 -2.52 20.13
C GLU A 51 -0.50 -2.54 21.06
N PRO A 52 -0.88 -3.68 21.65
CA PRO A 52 -1.99 -3.74 22.59
C PRO A 52 -1.80 -2.78 23.77
N GLY A 53 -2.74 -1.84 23.95
CA GLY A 53 -2.65 -0.80 24.98
C GLY A 53 -1.70 0.35 24.66
N GLY A 54 -1.09 0.33 23.47
CA GLY A 54 -0.28 1.43 22.96
C GLY A 54 -1.11 2.67 22.61
N GLU A 55 -0.44 3.81 22.54
CA GLU A 55 -1.09 5.07 22.19
C GLU A 55 -1.24 5.20 20.67
N VAL A 56 -2.47 5.40 20.20
CA VAL A 56 -2.78 5.69 18.80
C VAL A 56 -3.15 7.16 18.66
N ARG A 57 -2.39 7.90 17.85
CA ARG A 57 -2.74 9.26 17.43
C ARG A 57 -3.27 9.23 16.01
N LEU A 58 -4.58 9.45 15.87
CA LEU A 58 -5.22 9.57 14.57
C LEU A 58 -5.27 11.05 14.16
N GLY A 59 -4.79 11.35 12.95
CA GLY A 59 -4.98 12.67 12.34
C GLY A 59 -6.39 12.82 11.75
N THR A 60 -6.76 14.04 11.35
CA THR A 60 -8.06 14.36 10.71
C THR A 60 -8.01 14.32 9.18
N THR A 61 -6.90 13.88 8.59
CA THR A 61 -6.74 13.84 7.14
C THR A 61 -7.39 12.59 6.56
N GLU A 62 -8.55 12.78 5.95
CA GLU A 62 -9.25 11.75 5.19
C GLU A 62 -8.44 11.29 3.96
N LEU A 63 -8.59 10.01 3.56
CA LEU A 63 -7.98 9.47 2.34
C LEU A 63 -8.29 10.34 1.12
N ARG A 64 -9.52 10.87 1.02
CA ARG A 64 -9.90 11.75 -0.09
C ARG A 64 -9.05 13.02 -0.17
N ARG A 65 -8.73 13.60 0.98
CA ARG A 65 -7.89 14.80 1.06
C ARG A 65 -6.44 14.47 0.75
N ALA A 66 -5.95 13.30 1.18
CA ALA A 66 -4.60 12.83 0.90
C ALA A 66 -4.37 12.56 -0.61
N PHE A 67 -5.33 11.95 -1.31
CA PHE A 67 -5.20 11.64 -2.74
C PHE A 67 -5.52 12.82 -3.67
N GLY A 68 -6.21 13.85 -3.19
CA GLY A 68 -6.61 15.02 -3.98
C GLY A 68 -5.47 15.64 -4.81
N PRO A 69 -4.28 15.93 -4.24
CA PRO A 69 -3.16 16.49 -4.98
C PRO A 69 -2.56 15.58 -6.07
N LEU A 70 -2.80 14.27 -6.01
CA LEU A 70 -2.25 13.28 -6.94
C LEU A 70 -3.18 12.99 -8.13
N CYS A 71 -4.45 13.38 -8.01
CA CYS A 71 -5.48 13.14 -8.99
C CYS A 71 -5.89 14.49 -9.60
N ARG A 72 -5.70 14.66 -10.90
CA ARG A 72 -6.15 15.84 -11.65
C ARG A 72 -7.43 15.53 -12.38
#